data_AF-A0AAD5CUF6-F1
#
_entry.id   AF-A0AAD5CUF6-F1
#
_cell.length_a   1.000
_cell.length_b   1.000
_cell.length_c   1.000
_cell.angle_alpha   90.00
_cell.angle_beta   90.00
_cell.angle_gamma   90.00
#
_symmetry.space_group_name_H-M   'P 1'
#
loop_
_entity.id
_entity.type
_entity.pdbx_description
1 polymer ?
#
loop_
_entity_poly.entity_id
_entity_poly.type
_entity_poly.pdbx_seq_one_letter_code
_entity_poly.pdbx_strand_id
1 'polypeptide(L)'
;MGIQESVHEILMNLKETILRSNPYGTCEVSICVRGPGYVTAQDIILPPYVEIVDNTQHIASLKEPIELVIGLQIEKNRGYLI
;
A
#
# COMPACT_ATOMS: atom_id res chain seq x y z
N MET A 1 -1.01 3.78 -21.30
CA MET A 1 -1.26 2.97 -20.08
C MET A 1 -0.37 3.58 -19.03
N GLY A 2 -0.96 4.31 -18.08
CA GLY A 2 -0.21 5.24 -17.23
C GLY A 2 0.47 4.62 -16.02
N ILE A 3 0.31 3.32 -15.77
CA ILE A 3 0.97 2.56 -14.69
C ILE A 3 1.91 1.53 -15.32
N GLN A 4 3.10 1.36 -14.77
CA GLN A 4 4.09 0.41 -15.28
C GLN A 4 3.74 -1.05 -14.95
N GLU A 5 3.28 -1.29 -13.73
CA GLU A 5 2.97 -2.59 -13.17
C GLU A 5 1.55 -3.03 -13.53
N SER A 6 1.37 -4.34 -13.63
CA SER A 6 0.06 -4.98 -13.70
C SER A 6 -0.64 -4.97 -12.33
N VAL A 7 -1.96 -5.16 -12.33
CA VAL A 7 -2.75 -5.29 -11.09
C VAL A 7 -2.22 -6.40 -10.18
N HIS A 8 -1.73 -7.51 -10.76
CA HIS A 8 -1.18 -8.62 -9.99
C HIS A 8 0.15 -8.25 -9.32
N GLU A 9 1.03 -7.54 -10.01
CA GLU A 9 2.30 -7.06 -9.45
C GLU A 9 2.06 -6.05 -8.32
N ILE A 10 1.15 -5.10 -8.51
CA ILE A 10 0.76 -4.14 -7.46
C ILE A 10 0.24 -4.88 -6.23
N LEU A 11 -0.61 -5.89 -6.43
CA LEU A 11 -1.12 -6.71 -5.33
C LEU A 11 -0.01 -7.46 -4.58
N MET A 12 0.96 -8.04 -5.31
CA MET A 12 2.09 -8.74 -4.68
C MET A 12 2.98 -7.78 -3.91
N ASN A 13 3.33 -6.63 -4.49
CA ASN A 13 4.12 -5.59 -3.82
C ASN A 13 3.46 -5.12 -2.52
N LEU A 14 2.13 -4.94 -2.54
CA LEU A 14 1.35 -4.58 -1.34
C LEU A 14 1.32 -5.68 -0.28
N LYS A 15 1.24 -6.96 -0.67
CA LYS A 15 1.28 -8.10 0.26
C LYS A 15 2.63 -8.25 0.96
N GLU A 16 3.71 -7.86 0.28
CA GLU A 16 5.05 -7.88 0.86
C GLU A 16 5.27 -6.76 1.87
N THR A 17 4.43 -5.71 1.88
CA THR A 17 4.58 -4.57 2.79
C THR A 17 4.34 -4.99 4.24
N ILE A 18 5.37 -4.83 5.08
CA ILE A 18 5.30 -5.19 6.50
C ILE A 18 4.82 -3.99 7.31
N LEU A 19 3.72 -4.19 8.03
CA LEU A 19 3.14 -3.21 8.93
C LEU A 19 3.32 -3.63 10.39
N ARG A 20 3.62 -2.66 11.25
CA ARG A 20 3.67 -2.81 12.70
C ARG A 20 2.50 -2.03 13.30
N SER A 21 1.68 -2.69 14.10
CA SER A 21 0.56 -2.04 14.79
C SER A 21 0.33 -2.63 16.17
N ASN A 22 -0.04 -1.79 17.12
CA ASN A 22 -0.33 -2.21 18.50
C ASN A 22 -1.80 -2.57 18.79
N PRO A 23 -2.84 -1.98 18.15
CA PRO A 23 -4.22 -2.34 18.48
C PRO A 23 -4.72 -3.63 17.78
N TYR A 24 -5.76 -4.23 18.37
CA TYR A 24 -6.56 -5.30 17.77
C TYR A 24 -7.72 -4.69 16.99
N GLY A 25 -7.94 -5.17 15.76
CA GLY A 25 -9.06 -4.73 14.91
C GLY A 25 -8.68 -4.61 13.45
N THR A 26 -9.66 -4.17 12.68
CA THR A 26 -9.55 -3.84 11.26
C THR A 26 -9.39 -2.33 11.11
N CYS A 27 -8.46 -1.89 10.26
CA CYS A 27 -8.39 -0.50 9.83
C CYS A 27 -8.49 -0.38 8.32
N GLU A 28 -9.19 0.66 7.87
CA GLU A 28 -9.19 1.08 6.47
C GLU A 28 -8.03 2.05 6.25
N VAL A 29 -7.30 1.83 5.17
CA VAL A 29 -6.21 2.70 4.72
C VAL A 29 -6.31 2.88 3.22
N SER A 30 -5.63 3.88 2.69
CA SER A 30 -5.69 4.15 1.26
C SER A 30 -4.37 4.66 0.72
N ILE A 31 -4.18 4.50 -0.59
CA ILE A 31 -3.12 5.14 -1.35
C ILE A 31 -3.81 6.11 -2.31
N CYS A 32 -3.33 7.35 -2.36
CA CYS A 32 -3.82 8.37 -3.29
C CYS A 32 -2.63 9.15 -3.83
N VAL A 33 -2.19 8.79 -5.03
CA VAL A 33 -1.04 9.43 -5.70
C VAL A 33 -1.47 9.96 -7.07
N ARG A 34 -1.01 11.17 -7.39
CA ARG A 34 -1.35 11.87 -8.63
C ARG A 34 -0.08 12.26 -9.37
N GLY A 35 -0.10 12.07 -10.69
CA GLY A 35 0.99 12.49 -11.55
C GLY A 35 2.06 11.41 -11.74
N PRO A 36 3.01 11.64 -12.66
CA PRO A 36 4.10 10.71 -12.88
C PRO A 36 5.03 10.66 -11.65
N GLY A 37 5.46 9.47 -11.26
CA GLY A 37 6.28 9.26 -10.08
C GLY A 37 6.29 7.82 -9.57
N TYR A 38 7.10 7.57 -8.56
CA TYR A 38 7.13 6.30 -7.83
C TYR A 38 6.12 6.35 -6.70
N VAL A 39 5.37 5.26 -6.57
CA VAL A 39 4.47 4.99 -5.45
C VAL A 39 5.16 3.97 -4.56
N THR A 40 5.39 4.36 -3.32
CA THR A 40 6.09 3.57 -2.30
C THR A 40 5.17 3.30 -1.12
N ALA A 41 5.58 2.43 -0.21
CA ALA A 41 4.85 2.16 1.00
C ALA A 41 4.57 3.45 1.81
N GLN A 42 5.47 4.44 1.78
CA GLN A 42 5.24 5.73 2.45
C GLN A 42 3.96 6.46 1.99
N ASP A 43 3.49 6.22 0.77
CA ASP A 43 2.29 6.86 0.22
C ASP A 43 0.98 6.26 0.75
N ILE A 44 1.06 5.22 1.59
CA ILE A 44 -0.09 4.66 2.29
C ILE A 44 -0.51 5.62 3.41
N ILE A 45 -1.74 6.11 3.34
CA ILE A 45 -2.37 6.94 4.37
C ILE A 45 -2.75 6.05 5.54
N LEU A 46 -1.92 6.06 6.58
CA LEU A 46 -2.07 5.23 7.76
C LEU A 46 -2.65 6.00 8.95
N PRO A 47 -3.41 5.33 9.83
CA PRO A 47 -3.76 5.89 11.13
C PRO A 47 -2.53 5.96 12.06
N PRO A 48 -2.54 6.81 13.09
CA PRO A 48 -1.36 7.11 13.92
C PRO A 48 -0.81 5.93 14.75
N TYR A 49 -1.51 4.80 14.78
CA TYR A 49 -1.13 3.60 15.54
C TYR A 49 -0.60 2.46 14.65
N VAL A 50 -0.47 2.70 13.34
CA VAL A 50 0.14 1.77 12.37
C VAL A 50 1.39 2.42 11.80
N GLU A 51 2.46 1.66 11.77
CA GLU A 51 3.75 2.06 11.22
C GLU A 51 4.15 1.10 10.09
N ILE A 52 4.83 1.63 9.08
CA ILE A 52 5.46 0.84 8.03
C ILE A 52 6.88 0.51 8.46
N VAL A 53 7.30 -0.74 8.28
CA VAL A 53 8.67 -1.15 8.61
C VAL A 53 9.69 -0.62 7.59
N ASP A 54 9.37 -0.71 6.30
CA ASP A 54 10.17 -0.15 5.20
C ASP A 54 9.31 0.81 4.37
N ASN A 55 9.57 2.11 4.51
CA ASN A 55 8.83 3.16 3.80
C ASN A 55 9.26 3.31 2.33
N THR A 56 10.40 2.72 1.94
CA THR A 56 10.95 2.82 0.58
C THR A 56 10.48 1.70 -0.33
N GLN A 57 9.79 0.71 0.22
CA GLN A 57 9.31 -0.45 -0.53
C GLN A 57 8.43 -0.01 -1.72
N HIS A 58 8.79 -0.50 -2.89
CA HIS A 58 8.13 -0.15 -4.15
C HIS A 58 6.73 -0.76 -4.24
N ILE A 59 5.74 0.03 -4.70
CA ILE A 59 4.37 -0.44 -4.96
C ILE A 59 4.07 -0.35 -6.45
N ALA A 60 4.23 0.83 -7.04
CA ALA A 60 3.90 1.09 -8.44
C ALA A 60 4.68 2.28 -9.00
N SER A 61 4.69 2.42 -10.33
CA SER A 61 5.29 3.54 -11.06
C SER A 61 4.27 4.14 -12.01
N LEU A 62 3.95 5.42 -11.82
CA LEU A 62 3.07 6.19 -12.69
C LEU A 62 3.91 6.88 -13.78
N LYS A 63 3.61 6.60 -15.05
CA LYS A 63 4.29 7.15 -16.23
C LYS A 63 3.58 8.35 -16.84
N GLU A 64 2.28 8.45 -16.62
CA GLU A 64 1.41 9.47 -17.18
C GLU A 64 0.79 10.29 -16.04
N PRO A 65 0.24 11.50 -16.31
CA PRO A 65 -0.44 12.31 -15.30
C PRO A 65 -1.82 11.74 -14.94
N ILE A 66 -1.81 10.55 -14.35
CA ILE A 66 -2.99 9.82 -13.90
C ILE A 66 -3.08 9.85 -12.37
N GLU A 67 -4.24 9.45 -11.86
CA GLU A 67 -4.49 9.29 -10.43
C GLU A 67 -4.60 7.79 -10.11
N LEU A 68 -3.82 7.33 -9.14
CA LEU A 68 -3.93 6.00 -8.56
C LEU A 68 -4.59 6.11 -7.19
N VAL A 69 -5.78 5.52 -7.06
CA VAL A 69 -6.50 5.39 -5.79
C VAL A 69 -6.68 3.91 -5.48
N ILE A 70 -6.18 3.48 -4.32
CA ILE A 70 -6.35 2.12 -3.82
C ILE A 70 -6.93 2.19 -2.41
N GLY A 71 -8.08 1.56 -2.20
CA GLY A 71 -8.62 1.31 -0.86
C GLY A 71 -8.14 -0.04 -0.35
N LEU A 72 -7.64 -0.08 0.89
CA LEU A 72 -7.11 -1.28 1.52
C LEU A 72 -7.75 -1.45 2.90
N GLN A 73 -7.96 -2.69 3.29
CA GLN A 73 -8.41 -3.06 4.62
C GLN A 73 -7.31 -3.93 5.24
N ILE A 74 -6.75 -3.47 6.36
CA ILE A 74 -5.72 -4.20 7.09
C ILE A 74 -6.38 -4.78 8.34
N GLU A 75 -6.14 -6.06 8.57
CA GLU A 75 -6.62 -6.75 9.76
C GLU A 75 -5.44 -7.42 10.48
N LYS A 76 -5.34 -7.18 11.78
CA LYS A 76 -4.35 -7.86 12.61
C LYS A 76 -4.86 -9.24 13.01
N ASN A 77 -4.55 -10.24 12.19
CA ASN A 77 -4.79 -11.64 12.50
C ASN A 77 -3.54 -12.33 13.08
N ARG A 78 -3.75 -13.36 13.91
CA ARG A 78 -2.70 -14.29 14.35
C ARG A 78 -2.74 -15.54 13.47
N GLY A 79 -1.66 -15.84 12.77
CA GLY A 79 -1.55 -17.02 11.88
C GLY A 79 -1.50 -16.64 10.39
N TYR A 80 -1.39 -17.65 9.53
CA TYR A 80 -1.45 -17.52 8.07
C TYR A 80 -2.88 -17.85 7.61
N LEU A 81 -3.56 -16.92 6.92
CA LEU A 81 -4.81 -17.24 6.21
C LEU A 81 -4.46 -17.75 4.81
N ILE A 82 -4.98 -18.93 4.45
CA ILE A 82 -4.83 -19.56 3.13
C ILE A 82 -5.91 -19.05 2.19
#